data_AF-A0A0R1RHC7-F1
#
_entry.id   AF-A0A0R1RHC7-F1
#
_cell.length_a   1.000
_cell.length_b   1.000
_cell.length_c   1.000
_cell.angle_alpha   90.00
_cell.angle_beta   90.00
_cell.angle_gamma   90.00
#
_symmetry.space_group_name_H-M   'P 1'
#
loop_
_entity.id
_entity.type
_entity.pdbx_description
1 polymer ?
#
loop_
_entity_poly.entity_id
_entity_poly.type
_entity_poly.pdbx_seq_one_letter_code
_entity_poly.pdbx_strand_id
1 'polypeptide(L)'
;MISKRAILIITNDAQKTTDEAMNEVLPDLFQHDDIETPHKPVRSETVVDMWGVGVMAFEYSFVVKSNKINMDKIRWQLNSQLNKYAEENEIQSFENVPRIFIVTDLWIYLDELHIDVAYVVNESTAEYVKDLAKL
;
A
#
# COMPACT_ATOMS: atom_id res chain seq x y z
N MET A 1 -1.46 14.10 -24.45
CA MET A 1 -1.55 12.64 -24.28
C MET A 1 -0.26 12.19 -23.60
N ILE A 2 -0.31 11.73 -22.36
CA ILE A 2 0.89 11.23 -21.65
C ILE A 2 1.32 9.91 -22.31
N SER A 3 2.61 9.73 -22.59
CA SER A 3 3.10 8.50 -23.23
C SER A 3 3.10 7.32 -22.26
N LYS A 4 2.91 6.09 -22.76
CA LYS A 4 3.00 4.85 -21.94
C LYS A 4 4.32 4.77 -21.14
N ARG A 5 5.41 5.30 -21.71
CA ARG A 5 6.72 5.34 -21.07
C ARG A 5 6.76 6.30 -19.88
N ALA A 6 6.08 7.45 -19.97
CA ALA A 6 6.00 8.40 -18.87
C ALA A 6 5.15 7.83 -17.71
N ILE A 7 4.03 7.16 -18.02
CA ILE A 7 3.22 6.46 -17.02
C ILE A 7 4.05 5.42 -16.29
N LEU A 8 4.77 4.57 -17.01
CA LEU A 8 5.63 3.54 -16.41
C LEU A 8 6.69 4.12 -15.47
N ILE A 9 7.33 5.24 -15.85
CA ILE A 9 8.32 5.90 -14.99
C ILE A 9 7.69 6.38 -13.69
N ILE A 10 6.52 7.03 -13.75
CA ILE A 10 5.82 7.54 -12.58
C ILE A 10 5.32 6.38 -11.71
N THR A 11 4.79 5.32 -12.31
CA THR A 11 4.34 4.13 -11.58
C THR A 11 5.51 3.45 -10.85
N ASN A 12 6.67 3.30 -11.50
CA ASN A 12 7.84 2.70 -10.87
C ASN A 12 8.35 3.56 -9.69
N ASP A 13 8.30 4.88 -9.81
CA ASP A 13 8.70 5.79 -8.74
C ASP A 13 7.73 5.70 -7.55
N ALA A 14 6.41 5.77 -7.81
CA ALA A 14 5.39 5.59 -6.79
C ALA A 14 5.45 4.21 -6.12
N GLN A 15 5.73 3.16 -6.89
CA GLN A 15 5.92 1.80 -6.38
C GLN A 15 7.12 1.76 -5.43
N LYS A 16 8.25 2.32 -5.87
CA LYS A 16 9.47 2.36 -5.07
C LYS A 16 9.25 3.11 -3.76
N THR A 17 8.60 4.28 -3.78
CA THR A 17 8.28 5.05 -2.58
C THR A 17 7.38 4.26 -1.62
N THR A 18 6.38 3.54 -2.16
CA THR A 18 5.46 2.74 -1.32
C THR A 18 6.17 1.52 -0.75
N ASP A 19 7.05 0.87 -1.53
CA ASP A 19 7.89 -0.24 -1.07
C ASP A 19 8.87 0.21 0.03
N GLU A 20 9.49 1.37 -0.10
CA GLU A 20 10.38 1.94 0.93
C GLU A 20 9.61 2.20 2.23
N ALA A 21 8.42 2.82 2.15
CA ALA A 21 7.55 3.03 3.30
C ALA A 21 7.12 1.71 3.97
N MET A 22 6.71 0.72 3.18
CA MET A 22 6.31 -0.60 3.68
C MET A 22 7.47 -1.29 4.38
N ASN A 23 8.65 -1.33 3.76
CA ASN A 23 9.81 -1.98 4.37
C ASN A 23 10.26 -1.35 5.69
N GLU A 24 10.00 -0.05 5.89
CA GLU A 24 10.27 0.63 7.16
C GLU A 24 9.26 0.25 8.25
N VAL A 25 7.96 0.14 7.92
CA VAL A 25 6.90 -0.07 8.94
C VAL A 25 6.62 -1.55 9.25
N LEU A 26 6.96 -2.46 8.34
CA LEU A 26 6.67 -3.88 8.48
C LEU A 26 7.33 -4.58 9.68
N PRO A 27 8.59 -4.28 10.07
CA PRO A 27 9.23 -4.89 11.24
C PRO A 27 8.45 -4.69 12.54
N ASP A 28 7.80 -3.54 12.71
CA ASP A 28 6.99 -3.22 13.89
C ASP A 28 5.62 -3.93 13.86
N LEU A 29 5.08 -4.14 12.66
CA LEU A 29 3.84 -4.89 12.46
C LEU A 29 4.03 -6.40 12.77
N PHE A 30 5.11 -7.00 12.25
CA PHE A 30 5.32 -8.45 12.33
C PHE A 30 5.75 -8.96 13.70
N GLN A 31 6.30 -8.11 14.57
CA GLN A 31 6.61 -8.49 15.94
C GLN A 31 5.37 -8.85 16.78
N HIS A 32 4.16 -8.51 16.31
CA HIS A 32 2.95 -8.59 17.12
C HIS A 32 1.85 -9.54 16.61
N ASP A 33 1.89 -9.99 15.35
CA ASP A 33 0.70 -10.56 14.68
C ASP A 33 0.87 -11.94 14.03
N ASP A 34 1.79 -12.80 14.51
CA ASP A 34 2.02 -14.18 13.99
C ASP A 34 2.38 -14.26 12.48
N ILE A 35 2.78 -13.14 11.86
CA ILE A 35 3.20 -13.06 10.46
C ILE A 35 4.69 -13.38 10.35
N GLU A 36 5.08 -14.14 9.31
CA GLU A 36 6.50 -14.37 9.05
C GLU A 36 7.19 -13.09 8.59
N THR A 37 8.19 -12.65 9.34
CA THR A 37 9.04 -11.54 8.93
C THR A 37 9.79 -11.92 7.65
N PRO A 38 9.61 -11.19 6.54
CA PRO A 38 10.27 -11.50 5.29
C PRO A 38 11.79 -11.34 5.43
N HIS A 39 12.54 -12.30 4.92
CA HIS A 39 14.02 -12.31 4.98
C HIS A 39 14.69 -11.34 3.99
N LYS A 40 13.91 -10.65 3.16
CA LYS A 40 14.35 -9.69 2.15
C LYS A 40 13.39 -8.50 2.13
N PRO A 41 13.81 -7.33 1.62
CA PRO A 41 12.90 -6.25 1.35
C PRO A 41 11.74 -6.72 0.48
N VAL A 42 10.54 -6.38 0.91
CA VAL A 42 9.29 -6.71 0.25
C VAL A 42 9.17 -5.85 -0.99
N ARG A 43 8.62 -6.45 -2.04
CA ARG A 43 8.32 -5.78 -3.30
C ARG A 43 6.85 -5.99 -3.58
N SER A 44 6.22 -4.98 -4.12
CA SER A 44 4.82 -5.05 -4.49
C SER A 44 4.59 -5.51 -5.93
N GLU A 45 3.34 -5.87 -6.22
CA GLU A 45 2.79 -5.95 -7.57
C GLU A 45 1.82 -4.78 -7.80
N THR A 46 1.70 -4.29 -9.03
CA THR A 46 0.79 -3.17 -9.33
C THR A 46 -0.62 -3.69 -9.63
N VAL A 47 -1.66 -3.14 -8.99
CA VAL A 47 -3.07 -3.56 -9.21
C VAL A 47 -3.78 -2.85 -10.38
N VAL A 48 -3.01 -2.16 -11.24
CA VAL A 48 -3.49 -1.25 -12.31
C VAL A 48 -4.46 -1.91 -13.28
N ASP A 49 -4.30 -3.21 -13.55
CA ASP A 49 -5.10 -3.92 -14.57
C ASP A 49 -6.60 -3.99 -14.22
N MET A 50 -6.98 -3.79 -12.96
CA MET A 50 -8.37 -3.86 -12.50
C MET A 50 -9.08 -2.49 -12.38
N TRP A 51 -8.33 -1.40 -12.16
CA TRP A 51 -8.92 -0.11 -11.79
C TRP A 51 -8.65 1.03 -12.78
N GLY A 52 -7.68 0.85 -13.69
CA GLY A 52 -7.43 1.78 -14.78
C GLY A 52 -6.04 2.41 -14.78
N VAL A 53 -5.71 3.03 -15.91
CA VAL A 53 -4.38 3.59 -16.18
C VAL A 53 -4.07 4.71 -15.19
N GLY A 54 -2.94 4.60 -14.49
CA GLY A 54 -2.40 5.67 -13.64
C GLY A 54 -2.80 5.60 -12.16
N VAL A 55 -3.56 4.58 -11.74
CA VAL A 55 -3.78 4.30 -10.32
C VAL A 55 -2.48 3.79 -9.68
N MET A 56 -2.07 4.42 -8.59
CA MET A 56 -0.87 4.06 -7.82
C MET A 56 -1.27 3.25 -6.61
N ALA A 57 -1.61 1.98 -6.84
CA ALA A 57 -1.94 1.03 -5.80
C ALA A 57 -1.13 -0.26 -6.00
N PHE A 58 -0.70 -0.82 -4.87
CA PHE A 58 0.36 -1.81 -4.82
C PHE A 58 -0.02 -2.90 -3.84
N GLU A 59 -0.02 -4.15 -4.32
CA GLU A 59 -0.32 -5.34 -3.53
C GLU A 59 0.97 -5.90 -2.91
N TYR A 60 0.87 -6.28 -1.64
CA TYR A 60 1.90 -6.97 -0.88
C TYR A 60 1.34 -8.29 -0.34
N SER A 61 2.10 -9.38 -0.43
CA SER A 61 1.71 -10.67 0.15
C SER A 61 2.74 -11.22 1.13
N PHE A 62 2.25 -11.85 2.20
CA PHE A 62 3.08 -12.40 3.30
C PHE A 62 2.56 -13.76 3.73
N VAL A 63 3.46 -14.73 3.91
CA VAL A 63 3.09 -16.02 4.50
C VAL A 63 2.69 -15.82 5.96
N VAL A 64 1.56 -16.40 6.34
CA VAL A 64 1.04 -16.36 7.71
C VAL A 64 0.99 -17.75 8.32
N LYS A 65 1.36 -17.87 9.60
CA LYS A 65 1.34 -19.15 10.32
C LYS A 65 -0.04 -19.53 10.86
N SER A 66 -0.96 -18.57 10.86
CA SER A 66 -2.26 -18.67 11.48
C SER A 66 -3.22 -17.71 10.81
N ASN A 67 -4.47 -18.13 10.64
CA ASN A 67 -5.56 -17.28 10.19
C ASN A 67 -6.18 -16.45 11.34
N LYS A 68 -5.61 -16.50 12.56
CA LYS A 68 -6.10 -15.75 13.73
C LYS A 68 -5.56 -14.31 13.79
N ILE A 69 -5.21 -13.76 12.64
CA ILE A 69 -4.71 -12.40 12.52
C ILE A 69 -5.84 -11.41 12.74
N ASN A 70 -5.58 -10.38 13.54
CA ASN A 70 -6.53 -9.30 13.73
C ASN A 70 -6.40 -8.29 12.58
N MET A 71 -7.18 -8.50 11.52
CA MET A 71 -7.14 -7.70 10.29
C MET A 71 -7.43 -6.20 10.56
N ASP A 72 -8.35 -5.88 11.45
CA ASP A 72 -8.67 -4.48 11.78
C ASP A 72 -7.50 -3.79 12.48
N LYS A 73 -6.84 -4.51 13.40
CA LYS A 73 -5.63 -4.01 14.06
C LYS A 73 -4.51 -3.77 13.06
N ILE A 74 -4.25 -4.70 12.15
CA ILE A 74 -3.25 -4.54 11.09
C ILE A 74 -3.56 -3.33 10.23
N ARG A 75 -4.80 -3.23 9.73
CA ARG A 75 -5.23 -2.10 8.89
C ARG A 75 -5.01 -0.77 9.60
N TRP A 76 -5.39 -0.69 10.88
CA TRP A 76 -5.19 0.53 11.68
C TRP A 76 -3.70 0.85 11.87
N GLN A 77 -2.89 -0.13 12.25
CA GLN A 77 -1.45 0.04 12.46
C GLN A 77 -0.72 0.46 11.19
N LEU A 78 -0.99 -0.19 10.06
CA LEU A 78 -0.39 0.15 8.77
C LEU A 78 -0.77 1.56 8.33
N ASN A 79 -2.05 1.90 8.34
CA ASN A 79 -2.48 3.25 7.98
C ASN A 79 -1.82 4.31 8.88
N SER A 80 -1.71 4.05 10.18
CA SER A 80 -1.06 4.99 11.11
C SER A 80 0.44 5.12 10.84
N GLN A 81 1.15 4.01 10.69
CA GLN A 81 2.62 4.02 10.57
C GLN A 81 3.08 4.50 9.20
N LEU A 82 2.39 4.14 8.12
CA LEU A 82 2.71 4.61 6.78
C LEU A 82 2.53 6.13 6.65
N ASN A 83 1.47 6.70 7.23
CA ASN A 83 1.28 8.15 7.19
C ASN A 83 2.24 8.89 8.12
N LYS A 84 2.61 8.30 9.26
CA LYS A 84 3.70 8.83 10.08
C LYS A 84 5.02 8.84 9.31
N TYR A 85 5.36 7.75 8.62
CA TYR A 85 6.54 7.68 7.75
C TYR A 85 6.49 8.75 6.66
N ALA A 86 5.33 8.96 6.04
CA ALA A 86 5.14 10.00 5.03
C ALA A 86 5.40 11.41 5.58
N GLU A 87 4.89 11.72 6.77
CA GLU A 87 5.14 12.99 7.47
C GLU A 87 6.62 13.19 7.79
N GLU A 88 7.29 12.16 8.34
CA GLU A 88 8.70 12.22 8.73
C GLU A 88 9.66 12.37 7.54
N ASN A 89 9.26 11.88 6.36
CA ASN A 89 10.05 11.92 5.12
C ASN A 89 9.57 12.98 4.13
N GLU A 90 8.65 13.87 4.53
CA GLU A 90 8.10 14.95 3.69
C GLU A 90 7.52 14.46 2.34
N ILE A 91 6.93 13.25 2.34
CA ILE A 91 6.33 12.66 1.14
C ILE A 91 5.11 13.47 0.73
N GLN A 92 5.08 13.91 -0.53
CA GLN A 92 4.02 14.78 -1.03
C GLN A 92 2.79 14.01 -1.48
N SER A 93 1.61 14.57 -1.20
CA SER A 93 0.34 14.06 -1.71
C SER A 93 -0.19 14.82 -2.92
N PHE A 94 -1.13 14.20 -3.61
CA PHE A 94 -2.05 14.93 -4.47
C PHE A 94 -3.08 15.66 -3.63
N GLU A 95 -3.06 16.99 -3.70
CA GLU A 95 -3.92 17.87 -2.89
C GLU A 95 -3.70 17.72 -1.37
N ASN A 96 -4.43 18.51 -0.57
CA ASN A 96 -4.42 18.42 0.90
C ASN A 96 -5.29 17.24 1.38
N VAL A 97 -5.00 16.02 0.92
CA VAL A 97 -5.67 14.81 1.39
C VAL A 97 -5.26 14.48 2.83
N PRO A 98 -6.18 13.93 3.65
CA PRO A 98 -5.89 13.66 5.06
C PRO A 98 -4.96 12.46 5.28
N ARG A 99 -4.80 11.58 4.26
CA ARG A 99 -3.90 10.42 4.28
C ARG A 99 -3.33 10.21 2.88
N ILE A 100 -2.02 10.00 2.82
CA ILE A 100 -1.24 9.84 1.59
C ILE A 100 -1.13 8.37 1.22
N PHE A 101 -0.89 7.52 2.22
CA PHE A 101 -0.97 6.06 2.07
C PHE A 101 -2.27 5.55 2.69
N ILE A 102 -2.95 4.67 1.97
CA ILE A 102 -4.24 4.11 2.39
C ILE A 102 -4.22 2.61 2.12
N VAL A 103 -4.40 1.80 3.17
CA VAL A 103 -4.70 0.37 3.01
C VAL A 103 -6.11 0.24 2.46
N THR A 104 -6.24 -0.08 1.17
CA THR A 104 -7.52 -0.16 0.47
C THR A 104 -8.22 -1.49 0.66
N ASP A 105 -7.46 -2.57 0.74
CA ASP A 105 -8.01 -3.90 1.00
C ASP A 105 -6.99 -4.76 1.77
N LEU A 106 -7.51 -5.77 2.48
CA LEU A 106 -6.75 -6.65 3.38
C LEU A 106 -7.48 -7.99 3.53
N TRP A 107 -6.91 -9.07 2.99
CA TRP A 107 -7.52 -10.40 3.02
C TRP A 107 -6.48 -11.51 3.20
N ILE A 108 -6.94 -12.71 3.56
CA ILE A 108 -6.10 -13.91 3.61
C ILE A 108 -6.57 -14.90 2.55
N TYR A 109 -5.64 -15.41 1.75
CA TYR A 109 -5.89 -16.45 0.76
C TYR A 109 -4.72 -17.42 0.73
N LEU A 110 -4.99 -18.73 0.79
CA LEU A 110 -3.96 -19.79 0.76
C LEU A 110 -2.78 -19.55 1.73
N ASP A 111 -3.07 -19.21 2.97
CA ASP A 111 -2.07 -18.90 4.01
C ASP A 111 -1.16 -17.70 3.69
N GLU A 112 -1.59 -16.83 2.77
CA GLU A 112 -0.96 -15.54 2.49
C GLU A 112 -1.88 -14.39 2.90
N LEU A 113 -1.35 -13.43 3.65
CA LEU A 113 -1.96 -12.14 3.91
C LEU A 113 -1.65 -11.21 2.75
N HIS A 114 -2.69 -10.76 2.05
CA HIS A 114 -2.61 -9.77 0.98
C HIS A 114 -3.03 -8.40 1.51
N ILE A 115 -2.27 -7.38 1.12
CA ILE A 115 -2.45 -5.99 1.54
C ILE A 115 -2.35 -5.10 0.31
N ASP A 116 -3.43 -4.40 -0.01
CA ASP A 116 -3.40 -3.37 -1.04
C ASP A 116 -3.18 -2.01 -0.40
N VAL A 117 -2.15 -1.29 -0.86
CA VAL A 117 -1.84 0.07 -0.41
C VAL A 117 -1.90 1.02 -1.59
N ALA A 118 -2.78 2.01 -1.50
CA ALA A 118 -2.84 3.14 -2.42
C ALA A 118 -1.94 4.27 -1.96
N TYR A 119 -1.15 4.83 -2.88
CA TYR A 119 -0.39 6.07 -2.72
C TYR A 119 -1.08 7.21 -3.47
N VAL A 120 -1.78 8.07 -2.73
CA VAL A 120 -2.60 9.16 -3.26
C VAL A 120 -1.73 10.34 -3.73
N VAL A 121 -1.06 10.14 -4.86
CA VAL A 121 -0.12 11.08 -5.48
C VAL A 121 -0.62 11.65 -6.81
N ASN A 122 -1.81 11.23 -7.26
CA ASN A 122 -2.48 11.83 -8.41
C ASN A 122 -4.02 11.74 -8.29
N GLU A 123 -4.70 12.43 -9.20
CA GLU A 123 -6.18 12.46 -9.29
C GLU A 123 -6.77 11.07 -9.45
N SER A 124 -6.20 10.25 -10.35
CA SER A 124 -6.68 8.89 -10.63
C SER A 124 -6.70 8.01 -9.38
N THR A 125 -5.69 8.12 -8.52
CA THR A 125 -5.62 7.35 -7.27
C THR A 125 -6.56 7.91 -6.21
N ALA A 126 -6.75 9.24 -6.17
CA ALA A 126 -7.72 9.87 -5.28
C ALA A 126 -9.17 9.48 -5.63
N GLU A 127 -9.52 9.45 -6.92
CA GLU A 127 -10.82 8.98 -7.41
C GLU A 127 -11.03 7.50 -7.10
N TYR A 128 -10.04 6.66 -7.37
CA TYR A 128 -10.05 5.23 -7.03
C TYR A 128 -10.38 5.01 -5.54
N VAL A 129 -9.64 5.65 -4.63
CA VAL A 129 -9.87 5.53 -3.18
C VAL A 129 -11.27 6.01 -2.80
N LYS A 130 -11.72 7.13 -3.39
CA LYS A 130 -13.05 7.70 -3.11
C LYS A 130 -14.17 6.76 -3.56
N ASP A 131 -13.99 6.03 -4.64
CA ASP A 131 -14.98 5.07 -5.13
C ASP A 131 -15.01 3.80 -4.27
N LEU A 132 -13.87 3.32 -3.79
CA LEU A 132 -13.83 2.22 -2.82
C LEU A 132 -14.54 2.56 -1.51
N ALA A 133 -14.43 3.80 -1.02
CA ALA A 133 -15.10 4.23 0.20
C ALA A 133 -16.64 4.26 0.12
N LYS A 134 -17.22 4.12 -1.09
CA LYS A 134 -18.66 4.06 -1.32
C LYS A 134 -19.21 2.63 -1.40
N LEU A 135 -18.33 1.62 -1.46
CA LEU A 135 -18.69 0.19 -1.50
C LEU A 135 -18.90 -0.35 -0.08
#